data_AF-A0A5C2RVK0-F1
#
_entry.id   AF-A0A5C2RVK0-F1
#
_cell.length_a   1.000
_cell.length_b   1.000
_cell.length_c   1.000
_cell.angle_alpha   90.00
_cell.angle_beta   90.00
_cell.angle_gamma   90.00
#
_symmetry.space_group_name_H-M   'P 1'
#
loop_
_entity.id
_entity.type
_entity.pdbx_description
1 polymer ?
#
loop_
_entity_poly.entity_id
_entity_poly.type
_entity_poly.pdbx_seq_one_letter_code
_entity_poly.pdbx_strand_id
1 'polypeptide(L)'
;MDALKAVLVPGVKTLLVRARVTFDGEIESDRPLPPKLKKLTILSSRWCPTLYKLFIVLSPQLDTFSTDGPWYEVGEFHPWMESTLALHSNGLKRLGLYGKNPTDRCQITRPFLDELVLHSVRLEHLAVIAGAYTERLFQQLPSSVKVLEFVGNQEPIPFEDDLLEAIARAGQKTIALSRMVVFSYEFGDFGRPKVYARLAEACLENGVQFEYVGYDPW
;
A
#
# COMPACT_ATOMS: atom_id res chain seq x y z
N MET A 1 -4.34 -28.70 -15.65
CA MET A 1 -4.94 -27.90 -14.57
C MET A 1 -3.97 -28.03 -13.41
N ASP A 2 -3.04 -27.09 -13.31
CA ASP A 2 -1.90 -27.22 -12.41
C ASP A 2 -2.30 -26.68 -11.04
N ALA A 3 -2.69 -27.59 -10.14
CA ALA A 3 -2.86 -27.27 -8.74
C ALA A 3 -1.49 -26.89 -8.16
N LEU A 4 -1.25 -25.59 -7.96
CA LEU A 4 -0.04 -25.13 -7.30
C LEU A 4 -0.14 -25.52 -5.83
N LYS A 5 0.45 -26.67 -5.50
CA LYS A 5 0.65 -27.11 -4.13
C LYS A 5 1.68 -26.18 -3.49
N ALA A 6 1.23 -25.05 -2.97
CA ALA A 6 2.03 -24.21 -2.09
C ALA A 6 2.20 -24.96 -0.77
N VAL A 7 3.20 -25.84 -0.69
CA VAL A 7 3.64 -26.39 0.59
C VAL A 7 4.33 -25.25 1.32
N LEU A 8 3.57 -24.52 2.14
CA LEU A 8 4.12 -23.44 2.93
C LEU A 8 5.04 -24.05 4.01
N VAL A 9 6.35 -23.84 3.84
CA VAL A 9 7.37 -24.48 4.66
C VAL A 9 7.33 -23.91 6.10
N PRO A 10 7.36 -24.77 7.14
CA PRO A 10 7.46 -24.31 8.53
C PRO A 10 8.71 -23.46 8.73
N GLY A 11 8.54 -22.22 9.22
CA GLY A 11 9.64 -21.29 9.50
C GLY A 11 9.77 -20.11 8.54
N VAL A 12 9.04 -20.12 7.42
CA VAL A 12 9.00 -18.99 6.48
C VAL A 12 8.44 -17.74 7.18
N LYS A 13 9.17 -16.62 7.08
CA LYS A 13 8.77 -15.31 7.63
C LYS A 13 8.22 -14.34 6.59
N THR A 14 8.63 -14.53 5.34
CA THR A 14 8.26 -13.70 4.20
C THR A 14 7.83 -14.59 3.04
N LEU A 15 6.69 -14.30 2.44
CA LEU A 15 6.18 -14.97 1.26
C LEU A 15 5.94 -13.93 0.18
N LEU A 16 6.60 -14.11 -0.96
CA LEU A 16 6.33 -13.35 -2.18
C LEU A 16 5.68 -14.30 -3.17
N VAL A 17 4.50 -13.93 -3.66
CA VAL A 17 3.79 -14.69 -4.68
C VAL A 17 3.66 -13.83 -5.92
N ARG A 18 4.24 -14.27 -7.03
CA ARG A 18 4.16 -13.58 -8.33
C ARG A 18 3.39 -14.46 -9.31
N ALA A 19 2.29 -13.95 -9.86
CA ALA A 19 1.55 -14.59 -10.92
C ALA A 19 1.53 -13.71 -12.17
N ARG A 20 1.87 -14.32 -13.32
CA ARG A 20 1.83 -13.67 -14.64
C ARG A 20 0.55 -13.98 -15.42
N VAL A 21 -0.23 -14.97 -14.98
CA VAL A 21 -1.47 -15.44 -15.59
C VAL A 21 -2.52 -15.67 -14.51
N THR A 22 -3.79 -15.78 -14.89
CA THR A 22 -4.87 -16.16 -13.97
C THR A 22 -4.53 -17.51 -13.34
N PHE A 23 -4.65 -17.58 -12.02
CA PHE A 23 -4.41 -18.80 -11.25
C PHE A 23 -5.73 -19.29 -10.66
N ASP A 24 -6.18 -20.44 -11.16
CA ASP A 24 -7.47 -21.06 -10.82
C ASP A 24 -7.31 -22.15 -9.75
N GLY A 25 -6.11 -22.30 -9.17
CA GLY A 25 -5.86 -23.32 -8.16
C GLY A 25 -6.63 -23.04 -6.87
N GLU A 26 -6.72 -24.07 -6.03
CA GLU A 26 -7.27 -23.96 -4.68
C GLU A 26 -6.14 -23.86 -3.66
N ILE A 27 -6.38 -23.12 -2.58
CA ILE A 27 -5.52 -23.12 -1.41
C ILE A 27 -6.14 -24.10 -0.43
N GLU A 28 -5.46 -25.22 -0.19
CA GLU A 28 -5.86 -26.17 0.85
C GLU A 28 -5.83 -25.46 2.22
N SER A 29 -7.00 -25.09 2.75
CA SER A 29 -7.16 -24.46 4.07
C SER A 29 -6.82 -25.38 5.24
N ASP A 30 -6.73 -26.68 4.96
CA ASP A 30 -6.75 -27.75 5.95
C ASP A 30 -5.33 -28.05 6.48
N ARG A 31 -4.31 -27.40 5.90
CA ARG A 31 -2.92 -27.48 6.36
C ARG A 31 -2.60 -26.36 7.34
N PRO A 32 -1.79 -26.62 8.37
CA PRO A 32 -1.37 -25.58 9.29
C PRO A 32 -0.60 -24.49 8.54
N LEU A 33 -1.08 -23.25 8.66
CA LEU A 33 -0.40 -22.08 8.13
C LEU A 33 0.98 -21.93 8.79
N PRO A 34 1.99 -21.37 8.10
CA PRO A 34 3.31 -21.21 8.71
C PRO A 34 3.20 -20.21 9.87
N PRO A 35 3.39 -20.65 11.12
CA PRO A 35 3.09 -19.80 12.29
C PRO A 35 4.03 -18.59 12.41
N LYS A 36 5.13 -18.58 11.64
CA LYS A 36 6.14 -17.51 11.64
C LYS A 36 6.00 -16.53 10.48
N LEU A 37 5.03 -16.72 9.56
CA LEU A 37 4.87 -15.84 8.41
C LEU A 37 4.32 -14.49 8.87
N LYS A 38 5.10 -13.42 8.62
CA LYS A 38 4.78 -12.04 9.02
C LYS A 38 4.63 -11.10 7.83
N LYS A 39 5.18 -11.45 6.67
CA LYS A 39 5.16 -10.60 5.48
C LYS A 39 4.61 -11.36 4.29
N LEU A 40 3.60 -10.78 3.64
CA LEU A 40 3.03 -11.27 2.40
C LEU A 40 3.11 -10.19 1.33
N THR A 41 3.66 -10.54 0.18
CA THR A 41 3.65 -9.70 -1.02
C THR A 41 3.00 -10.47 -2.16
N ILE A 42 1.94 -9.90 -2.74
CA ILE A 42 1.26 -10.45 -3.91
C ILE A 42 1.59 -9.57 -5.11
N LEU A 43 2.18 -10.15 -6.15
CA LEU A 43 2.46 -9.48 -7.42
C LEU A 43 1.61 -10.15 -8.49
N SER A 44 0.57 -9.48 -8.95
CA SER A 44 -0.36 -10.02 -9.94
C SER A 44 -0.84 -8.94 -10.88
N SER A 45 -0.37 -9.01 -12.12
CA SER A 45 -0.83 -8.15 -13.22
C SER A 45 -2.24 -8.51 -13.72
N ARG A 46 -2.92 -9.49 -13.11
CA ARG A 46 -4.31 -9.82 -13.41
C ARG A 46 -5.07 -10.13 -12.14
N TRP A 47 -6.39 -9.94 -12.16
CA TRP A 47 -7.25 -10.36 -11.07
C TRP A 47 -7.16 -11.87 -10.88
N CYS A 48 -6.79 -12.26 -9.66
CA CYS A 48 -6.66 -13.65 -9.25
C CYS A 48 -7.20 -13.82 -7.83
N PRO A 49 -8.52 -14.09 -7.69
CA PRO A 49 -9.17 -14.22 -6.39
C PRO A 49 -8.46 -15.18 -5.45
N THR A 50 -7.92 -16.28 -5.98
CA THR A 50 -7.22 -17.29 -5.17
C THR A 50 -6.01 -16.69 -4.45
N LEU A 51 -5.13 -15.94 -5.11
CA LEU A 51 -3.96 -15.36 -4.43
C LEU A 51 -4.37 -14.44 -3.28
N TYR A 52 -5.46 -13.74 -3.49
CA TYR A 52 -6.02 -12.79 -2.56
C TYR A 52 -6.77 -13.47 -1.39
N LYS A 53 -7.24 -14.72 -1.54
CA LYS A 53 -7.65 -15.57 -0.41
C LYS A 53 -6.49 -15.93 0.53
N LEU A 54 -5.23 -16.00 0.05
CA LEU A 54 -4.08 -16.18 0.95
C LEU A 54 -3.98 -15.04 1.96
N PHE A 55 -4.26 -13.81 1.53
CA PHE A 55 -4.24 -12.66 2.42
C PHE A 55 -5.27 -12.83 3.55
N ILE A 56 -6.51 -13.21 3.23
CA ILE A 56 -7.56 -13.45 4.23
C ILE A 56 -7.08 -14.47 5.27
N VAL A 57 -6.62 -15.63 4.78
CA VAL A 57 -6.22 -16.76 5.62
C VAL A 57 -5.02 -16.42 6.51
N LEU A 58 -4.06 -15.64 5.99
CA LEU A 58 -2.84 -15.27 6.70
C LEU A 58 -3.00 -13.98 7.53
N SER A 59 -4.04 -13.19 7.29
CA SER A 59 -4.23 -11.87 7.89
C SER A 59 -4.04 -11.81 9.42
N PRO A 60 -4.51 -12.78 10.24
CA PRO A 60 -4.40 -12.67 11.70
C PRO A 60 -2.95 -12.68 12.22
N GLN A 61 -2.00 -13.18 11.41
CA GLN A 61 -0.60 -13.30 11.81
C GLN A 61 0.35 -12.34 11.08
N LEU A 62 -0.11 -11.66 10.04
CA LEU A 62 0.72 -10.75 9.23
C LEU A 62 0.99 -9.43 9.95
N ASP A 63 2.23 -8.95 9.85
CA ASP A 63 2.61 -7.58 10.18
C ASP A 63 2.71 -6.71 8.93
N THR A 64 2.92 -7.31 7.76
CA THR A 64 3.10 -6.58 6.49
C THR A 64 2.31 -7.27 5.38
N PHE A 65 1.51 -6.46 4.68
CA PHE A 65 0.90 -6.85 3.42
C PHE A 65 1.27 -5.82 2.34
N SER A 66 1.59 -6.31 1.15
CA SER A 66 1.81 -5.46 -0.01
C SER A 66 1.29 -6.11 -1.28
N THR A 67 0.73 -5.31 -2.17
CA THR A 67 0.29 -5.79 -3.48
C THR A 67 0.59 -4.79 -4.58
N ASP A 68 0.96 -5.28 -5.76
CA ASP A 68 1.09 -4.44 -6.96
C ASP A 68 -0.22 -4.24 -7.73
N GLY A 69 -1.28 -4.96 -7.32
CA GLY A 69 -2.68 -4.92 -7.76
C GLY A 69 -2.95 -4.85 -9.27
N PRO A 70 -4.00 -5.52 -9.77
CA PRO A 70 -4.53 -5.23 -11.10
C PRO A 70 -5.38 -3.95 -11.07
N TRP A 71 -4.83 -2.80 -10.63
CA TRP A 71 -5.58 -1.55 -10.41
C TRP A 71 -6.27 -0.95 -11.65
N TYR A 72 -5.89 -1.44 -12.83
CA TYR A 72 -6.46 -1.07 -14.12
C TYR A 72 -7.57 -2.00 -14.60
N GLU A 73 -7.83 -3.11 -13.92
CA GLU A 73 -8.85 -4.08 -14.34
C GLU A 73 -10.23 -3.66 -13.84
N VAL A 74 -11.16 -3.49 -14.78
CA VAL A 74 -12.58 -3.33 -14.45
C VAL A 74 -13.11 -4.67 -13.94
N GLY A 75 -13.80 -4.66 -12.81
CA GLY A 75 -14.56 -5.82 -12.37
C GLY A 75 -14.42 -6.11 -10.87
N GLU A 76 -14.50 -7.39 -10.54
CA GLU A 76 -14.67 -7.87 -9.16
C GLU A 76 -13.50 -7.55 -8.22
N PHE A 77 -12.32 -7.22 -8.76
CA PHE A 77 -11.16 -6.87 -7.94
C PHE A 77 -11.45 -5.70 -7.00
N HIS A 78 -12.02 -4.60 -7.50
CA HIS A 78 -12.19 -3.37 -6.72
C HIS A 78 -13.15 -3.58 -5.53
N PRO A 79 -14.40 -4.06 -5.72
CA PRO A 79 -15.30 -4.32 -4.58
C PRO A 79 -14.76 -5.37 -3.60
N TRP A 80 -14.08 -6.41 -4.11
CA TRP A 80 -13.46 -7.43 -3.27
C TRP A 80 -12.32 -6.85 -2.43
N MET A 81 -11.46 -6.04 -3.04
CA MET A 81 -10.28 -5.46 -2.40
C MET A 81 -10.69 -4.49 -1.29
N GLU A 82 -11.67 -3.62 -1.56
CA GLU A 82 -12.20 -2.66 -0.59
C GLU A 82 -12.70 -3.37 0.68
N SER A 83 -13.62 -4.32 0.50
CA SER A 83 -14.23 -5.08 1.60
C SER A 83 -13.21 -5.95 2.34
N THR A 84 -12.34 -6.63 1.61
CA THR A 84 -11.38 -7.56 2.23
C THR A 84 -10.28 -6.83 2.98
N LEU A 85 -9.71 -5.76 2.41
CA LEU A 85 -8.66 -5.01 3.09
C LEU A 85 -9.21 -4.36 4.36
N ALA A 86 -10.39 -3.73 4.32
CA ALA A 86 -10.99 -3.14 5.51
C ALA A 86 -11.22 -4.17 6.63
N LEU A 87 -11.67 -5.38 6.29
CA LEU A 87 -11.98 -6.43 7.28
C LEU A 87 -10.73 -7.10 7.87
N HIS A 88 -9.68 -7.26 7.07
CA HIS A 88 -8.55 -8.13 7.41
C HIS A 88 -7.23 -7.36 7.67
N SER A 89 -7.17 -6.04 7.47
CA SER A 89 -5.94 -5.26 7.65
C SER A 89 -5.70 -4.73 9.07
N ASN A 90 -6.65 -4.84 9.99
CA ASN A 90 -6.58 -4.25 11.34
C ASN A 90 -5.32 -4.62 12.14
N GLY A 91 -4.74 -5.79 11.89
CA GLY A 91 -3.53 -6.27 12.56
C GLY A 91 -2.21 -5.77 11.95
N LEU A 92 -2.23 -5.16 10.77
CA LEU A 92 -1.03 -4.83 10.02
C LEU A 92 -0.27 -3.63 10.61
N LYS A 93 1.06 -3.69 10.51
CA LYS A 93 1.96 -2.57 10.75
C LYS A 93 2.36 -1.85 9.47
N ARG A 94 2.38 -2.57 8.34
CA ARG A 94 2.68 -2.00 7.03
C ARG A 94 1.63 -2.47 6.02
N LEU A 95 1.00 -1.52 5.35
CA LEU A 95 0.17 -1.73 4.18
C LEU A 95 0.83 -1.01 3.00
N GLY A 96 1.12 -1.75 1.93
CA GLY A 96 1.72 -1.19 0.74
C GLY A 96 0.89 -1.45 -0.51
N LEU A 97 0.31 -0.40 -1.07
CA LEU A 97 -0.31 -0.45 -2.39
C LEU A 97 0.72 0.06 -3.39
N TYR A 98 1.20 -0.82 -4.26
CA TYR A 98 2.16 -0.51 -5.31
C TYR A 98 1.49 -0.74 -6.65
N GLY A 99 1.99 -0.22 -7.77
CA GLY A 99 1.41 -0.52 -9.08
C GLY A 99 1.88 0.44 -10.17
N LYS A 100 1.89 -0.03 -11.42
CA LYS A 100 2.30 0.79 -12.57
C LYS A 100 1.39 2.02 -12.72
N ASN A 101 2.05 3.12 -13.04
CA ASN A 101 1.56 4.50 -13.11
C ASN A 101 0.03 4.67 -13.29
N PRO A 102 -0.70 5.16 -12.27
CA PRO A 102 -2.16 5.27 -12.29
C PRO A 102 -2.68 6.44 -13.14
N THR A 103 -1.81 7.26 -13.74
CA THR A 103 -2.12 8.62 -14.18
C THR A 103 -3.17 8.76 -15.29
N ASP A 104 -3.55 7.69 -16.01
CA ASP A 104 -4.60 7.80 -17.05
C ASP A 104 -5.66 6.67 -17.05
N ARG A 105 -5.51 5.61 -16.26
CA ARG A 105 -6.37 4.40 -16.39
C ARG A 105 -6.67 3.65 -15.08
N CYS A 106 -6.32 4.20 -13.92
CA CYS A 106 -6.66 3.57 -12.66
C CYS A 106 -8.17 3.63 -12.44
N GLN A 107 -8.85 2.49 -12.39
CA GLN A 107 -10.30 2.41 -12.22
C GLN A 107 -10.67 2.16 -10.76
N ILE A 108 -9.93 2.76 -9.82
CA ILE A 108 -10.35 2.74 -8.42
C ILE A 108 -11.68 3.48 -8.34
N THR A 109 -12.75 2.72 -8.15
CA THR A 109 -14.12 3.23 -8.20
C THR A 109 -14.47 4.06 -6.98
N ARG A 110 -13.77 3.84 -5.84
CA ARG A 110 -13.94 4.58 -4.60
C ARG A 110 -12.64 4.71 -3.78
N PRO A 111 -12.43 5.85 -3.10
CA PRO A 111 -11.29 6.08 -2.22
C PRO A 111 -11.47 5.33 -0.89
N PHE A 112 -11.06 4.07 -0.83
CA PHE A 112 -11.31 3.17 0.30
C PHE A 112 -10.30 3.31 1.45
N LEU A 113 -9.14 3.93 1.22
CA LEU A 113 -8.12 4.07 2.27
C LEU A 113 -8.62 4.92 3.42
N ASP A 114 -9.46 5.92 3.15
CA ASP A 114 -10.02 6.83 4.15
C ASP A 114 -10.73 6.05 5.27
N GLU A 115 -11.53 5.03 4.91
CA GLU A 115 -12.23 4.19 5.88
C GLU A 115 -11.29 3.14 6.50
N LEU A 116 -10.39 2.57 5.72
CA LEU A 116 -9.46 1.54 6.18
C LEU A 116 -8.57 2.03 7.32
N VAL A 117 -8.05 3.25 7.19
CA VAL A 117 -7.10 3.79 8.18
C VAL A 117 -7.75 4.05 9.54
N LEU A 118 -9.07 4.34 9.57
CA LEU A 118 -9.81 4.55 10.82
C LEU A 118 -9.82 3.33 11.74
N HIS A 119 -9.71 2.14 11.17
CA HIS A 119 -9.72 0.88 11.91
C HIS A 119 -8.31 0.31 12.17
N SER A 120 -7.29 0.91 11.55
CA SER A 120 -5.92 0.38 11.52
C SER A 120 -5.01 1.01 12.58
N VAL A 121 -5.28 0.73 13.86
CA VAL A 121 -4.59 1.35 15.01
C VAL A 121 -3.10 0.98 15.17
N ARG A 122 -2.64 -0.07 14.47
CA ARG A 122 -1.25 -0.55 14.51
C ARG A 122 -0.44 -0.13 13.28
N LEU A 123 -1.06 0.56 12.32
CA LEU A 123 -0.44 0.86 11.05
C LEU A 123 0.65 1.93 11.25
N GLU A 124 1.89 1.56 11.02
CA GLU A 124 3.07 2.42 11.14
C GLU A 124 3.56 2.92 9.78
N HIS A 125 3.26 2.19 8.71
CA HIS A 125 3.72 2.48 7.35
C HIS A 125 2.59 2.27 6.35
N LEU A 126 2.29 3.31 5.58
CA LEU A 126 1.28 3.27 4.53
C LEU A 126 1.90 3.71 3.20
N ALA A 127 1.84 2.85 2.18
CA ALA A 127 2.12 3.24 0.79
C ALA A 127 0.80 3.33 0.01
N VAL A 128 0.59 4.47 -0.65
CA VAL A 128 -0.66 4.83 -1.33
C VAL A 128 -0.44 5.06 -2.81
N ILE A 129 -1.48 4.78 -3.59
CA ILE A 129 -1.58 5.09 -5.03
C ILE A 129 -2.70 6.11 -5.25
N ALA A 130 -2.60 6.91 -6.30
CA ALA A 130 -3.65 7.87 -6.65
C ALA A 130 -5.00 7.18 -6.87
N GLY A 131 -6.08 7.84 -6.43
CA GLY A 131 -7.46 7.32 -6.49
C GLY A 131 -7.88 6.46 -5.30
N ALA A 132 -6.93 5.95 -4.51
CA ALA A 132 -7.23 5.13 -3.32
C ALA A 132 -7.67 5.95 -2.10
N TYR A 133 -7.53 7.27 -2.12
CA TYR A 133 -7.73 8.16 -0.98
C TYR A 133 -8.32 9.52 -1.40
N THR A 134 -8.91 10.24 -0.44
CA THR A 134 -9.29 11.65 -0.55
C THR A 134 -8.51 12.54 0.42
N GLU A 135 -8.85 13.82 0.51
CA GLU A 135 -8.38 14.72 1.57
C GLU A 135 -8.57 14.16 2.98
N ARG A 136 -9.62 13.34 3.18
CA ARG A 136 -9.96 12.77 4.49
C ARG A 136 -8.87 11.87 5.04
N LEU A 137 -8.14 11.15 4.18
CA LEU A 137 -6.99 10.35 4.60
C LEU A 137 -6.00 11.20 5.39
N PHE A 138 -5.70 12.41 4.90
CA PHE A 138 -4.73 13.29 5.55
C PHE A 138 -5.34 13.90 6.79
N GLN A 139 -6.57 14.40 6.73
CA GLN A 139 -7.28 14.96 7.89
C GLN A 139 -7.39 13.96 9.06
N GLN A 140 -7.53 12.66 8.76
CA GLN A 140 -7.75 11.58 9.74
C GLN A 140 -6.59 10.59 9.81
N LEU A 141 -5.38 10.98 9.37
CA LEU A 141 -4.23 10.08 9.36
C LEU A 141 -4.01 9.48 10.77
N PRO A 142 -3.97 8.14 10.92
CA PRO A 142 -3.84 7.53 12.23
C PRO A 142 -2.57 7.99 12.93
N SER A 143 -2.68 8.26 14.23
CA SER A 143 -1.55 8.71 15.05
C SER A 143 -0.41 7.70 15.11
N SER A 144 -0.64 6.45 14.73
CA SER A 144 0.39 5.40 14.63
C SER A 144 1.25 5.49 13.37
N VAL A 145 0.77 6.15 12.31
CA VAL A 145 1.46 6.19 11.01
C VAL A 145 2.70 7.09 11.12
N LYS A 146 3.86 6.50 10.84
CA LYS A 146 5.18 7.14 10.86
C LYS A 146 5.72 7.40 9.47
N VAL A 147 5.35 6.55 8.52
CA VAL A 147 5.85 6.60 7.15
C VAL A 147 4.68 6.63 6.17
N LEU A 148 4.67 7.65 5.31
CA LEU A 148 3.73 7.76 4.19
C LEU A 148 4.52 7.71 2.88
N GLU A 149 4.18 6.78 2.00
CA GLU A 149 4.81 6.63 0.69
C GLU A 149 3.80 6.88 -0.43
N PHE A 150 4.14 7.76 -1.37
CA PHE A 150 3.36 8.00 -2.58
C PHE A 150 3.97 7.19 -3.72
N VAL A 151 3.21 6.20 -4.21
CA VAL A 151 3.64 5.29 -5.25
C VAL A 151 3.01 5.68 -6.59
N GLY A 152 3.87 5.77 -7.61
CA GLY A 152 3.48 5.88 -9.00
C GLY A 152 3.12 7.30 -9.43
N ASN A 153 4.13 8.00 -9.96
CA ASN A 153 4.12 9.36 -10.51
C ASN A 153 2.84 10.17 -10.22
N GLN A 154 2.61 10.47 -8.93
CA GLN A 154 1.50 11.29 -8.49
C GLN A 154 1.96 12.75 -8.57
N GLU A 155 2.16 13.26 -9.78
CA GLU A 155 2.62 14.62 -10.05
C GLU A 155 1.48 15.47 -10.62
N PRO A 156 0.93 16.45 -9.86
CA PRO A 156 1.16 16.71 -8.43
C PRO A 156 0.48 15.68 -7.52
N ILE A 157 0.87 15.64 -6.23
CA ILE A 157 0.20 14.77 -5.25
C ILE A 157 -1.23 15.29 -5.03
N PRO A 158 -2.27 14.44 -5.17
CA PRO A 158 -3.65 14.83 -4.87
C PRO A 158 -3.82 15.33 -3.43
N PHE A 159 -4.63 16.36 -3.26
CA PHE A 159 -4.97 16.96 -1.94
C PHE A 159 -3.73 17.47 -1.16
N GLU A 160 -2.83 18.16 -1.87
CA GLU A 160 -1.57 18.67 -1.31
C GLU A 160 -1.78 19.58 -0.08
N ASP A 161 -2.81 20.41 -0.06
CA ASP A 161 -3.06 21.34 1.05
C ASP A 161 -3.39 20.58 2.35
N ASP A 162 -4.24 19.56 2.30
CA ASP A 162 -4.55 18.70 3.46
C ASP A 162 -3.33 17.88 3.91
N LEU A 163 -2.47 17.48 2.97
CA LEU A 163 -1.20 16.84 3.28
C LEU A 163 -0.24 17.80 4.03
N LEU A 164 -0.18 19.07 3.62
CA LEU A 164 0.59 20.09 4.31
C LEU A 164 0.07 20.32 5.73
N GLU A 165 -1.24 20.32 5.94
CA GLU A 165 -1.83 20.37 7.28
C GLU A 165 -1.48 19.14 8.13
N ALA A 166 -1.43 17.95 7.54
CA ALA A 166 -0.95 16.75 8.22
C ALA A 166 0.53 16.86 8.62
N ILE A 167 1.38 17.40 7.76
CA ILE A 167 2.80 17.67 8.06
C ILE A 167 2.93 18.69 9.20
N ALA A 168 2.14 19.76 9.20
CA ALA A 168 2.13 20.75 10.28
C ALA A 168 1.73 20.12 11.63
N ARG A 169 0.72 19.24 11.61
CA ARG A 169 0.31 18.46 12.79
C ARG A 169 1.40 17.52 13.30
N ALA A 170 2.23 16.97 12.42
CA ALA A 170 3.40 16.20 12.79
C ALA A 170 4.46 17.05 13.50
N GLY A 171 4.72 18.27 13.01
CA GLY A 171 5.60 19.24 13.68
C GLY A 171 5.12 19.65 15.07
N GLN A 172 3.80 19.74 15.24
CA GLN A 172 3.14 19.94 16.55
C GLN A 172 3.11 18.67 17.43
N LYS A 173 3.64 17.54 16.95
CA LYS A 173 3.67 16.23 17.63
C LYS A 173 2.28 15.68 17.98
N THR A 174 1.26 16.05 17.20
CA THR A 174 -0.11 15.53 17.37
C THR A 174 -0.33 14.19 16.65
N ILE A 175 0.52 13.88 15.66
CA ILE A 175 0.59 12.59 14.96
C ILE A 175 2.05 12.12 14.89
N ALA A 176 2.29 10.82 14.61
CA ALA A 176 3.63 10.23 14.60
C ALA A 176 4.38 10.30 13.25
N LEU A 177 3.82 10.98 12.24
CA LEU A 177 4.41 11.07 10.91
C LEU A 177 5.83 11.65 11.02
N SER A 178 6.82 10.86 10.59
CA SER A 178 8.24 11.24 10.67
C SER A 178 8.94 11.15 9.34
N ARG A 179 8.35 10.50 8.34
CA ARG A 179 8.96 10.29 7.03
C ARG A 179 7.91 10.25 5.92
N MET A 180 8.21 10.96 4.83
CA MET A 180 7.44 10.97 3.60
C MET A 180 8.34 10.60 2.43
N VAL A 181 7.90 9.66 1.61
CA VAL A 181 8.65 9.16 0.44
C VAL A 181 7.79 9.32 -0.81
N VAL A 182 8.37 9.86 -1.86
CA VAL A 182 7.73 9.96 -3.18
C VAL A 182 8.51 9.10 -4.17
N PHE A 183 7.84 8.09 -4.73
CA PHE A 183 8.40 7.21 -5.74
C PHE A 183 8.03 7.67 -7.15
N SER A 184 9.03 7.91 -7.99
CA SER A 184 8.84 8.29 -9.39
C SER A 184 9.25 7.19 -10.36
N TYR A 185 8.45 6.97 -11.40
CA TYR A 185 8.78 6.05 -12.51
C TYR A 185 9.74 6.65 -13.53
N GLU A 186 9.99 7.96 -13.46
CA GLU A 186 10.91 8.64 -14.34
C GLU A 186 12.35 8.36 -13.86
N PHE A 187 12.92 7.27 -14.37
CA PHE A 187 14.35 7.03 -14.28
C PHE A 187 15.09 8.10 -15.07
N GLY A 188 15.80 8.97 -14.35
CA GLY A 188 16.75 9.87 -14.96
C GLY A 188 17.38 10.73 -13.89
N ASP A 189 18.62 11.14 -14.14
CA ASP A 189 19.48 12.00 -13.31
C ASP A 189 18.90 13.41 -13.01
N PHE A 190 17.59 13.58 -13.14
CA PHE A 190 16.86 14.79 -12.79
C PHE A 190 16.65 14.78 -11.29
N GLY A 191 17.39 15.65 -10.59
CA GLY A 191 17.19 15.90 -9.17
C GLY A 191 15.73 16.22 -8.83
N ARG A 192 15.42 16.29 -7.52
CA ARG A 192 14.06 16.47 -6.97
C ARG A 192 13.20 17.40 -7.84
N PRO A 193 12.07 16.92 -8.40
CA PRO A 193 11.16 17.73 -9.20
C PRO A 193 10.72 19.00 -8.45
N LYS A 194 10.69 20.14 -9.14
CA LYS A 194 10.23 21.42 -8.55
C LYS A 194 8.80 21.36 -8.04
N VAL A 195 7.98 20.47 -8.59
CA VAL A 195 6.58 20.27 -8.16
C VAL A 195 6.48 19.86 -6.69
N TYR A 196 7.50 19.21 -6.13
CA TYR A 196 7.51 18.78 -4.73
C TYR A 196 8.24 19.74 -3.78
N ALA A 197 8.68 20.91 -4.26
CA ALA A 197 9.45 21.85 -3.45
C ALA A 197 8.68 22.30 -2.19
N ARG A 198 7.39 22.60 -2.33
CA ARG A 198 6.53 23.04 -1.23
C ARG A 198 6.37 21.97 -0.15
N LEU A 199 6.20 20.71 -0.55
CA LEU A 199 6.14 19.57 0.38
C LEU A 199 7.48 19.32 1.07
N ALA A 200 8.59 19.40 0.33
CA ALA A 200 9.92 19.21 0.90
C ALA A 200 10.27 20.30 1.94
N GLU A 201 9.89 21.56 1.67
CA GLU A 201 10.04 22.69 2.60
C GLU A 201 9.20 22.49 3.85
N ALA A 202 7.90 22.20 3.71
CA ALA A 202 7.03 21.95 4.85
C ALA A 202 7.50 20.76 5.70
N CYS A 203 7.97 19.68 5.08
CA CYS A 203 8.55 18.56 5.79
C CYS A 203 9.78 18.98 6.60
N LEU A 204 10.71 19.74 5.99
CA LEU A 204 11.90 20.24 6.67
C LEU A 204 11.57 21.11 7.88
N GLU A 205 10.64 22.06 7.72
CA GLU A 205 10.21 22.98 8.80
C GLU A 205 9.55 22.24 9.97
N ASN A 206 8.86 21.13 9.69
CA ASN A 206 8.11 20.37 10.69
C ASN A 206 8.85 19.12 11.18
N GLY A 207 10.14 18.96 10.84
CA GLY A 207 10.97 17.84 11.31
C GLY A 207 10.57 16.47 10.72
N VAL A 208 9.91 16.46 9.56
CA VAL A 208 9.55 15.26 8.80
C VAL A 208 10.63 15.01 7.73
N GLN A 209 11.14 13.79 7.63
CA GLN A 209 12.10 13.43 6.59
C GLN A 209 11.41 13.35 5.22
N PHE A 210 11.90 14.10 4.24
CA PHE A 210 11.40 14.04 2.85
C PHE A 210 12.40 13.31 1.93
N GLU A 211 11.91 12.29 1.21
CA GLU A 211 12.68 11.53 0.24
C GLU A 211 11.98 11.49 -1.12
N TYR A 212 12.76 11.67 -2.18
CA TYR A 212 12.36 11.45 -3.55
C TYR A 212 13.24 10.33 -4.10
N VAL A 213 12.60 9.24 -4.54
CA VAL A 213 13.28 7.99 -4.92
C VAL A 213 12.85 7.60 -6.33
N GLY A 214 13.83 7.39 -7.21
CA GLY A 214 13.58 6.73 -8.49
C GLY A 214 13.13 5.30 -8.23
N TYR A 215 11.95 4.95 -8.72
CA TYR A 215 11.36 3.63 -8.54
C TYR A 215 12.02 2.65 -9.51
N ASP A 216 12.79 1.71 -8.96
CA ASP A 216 13.28 0.54 -9.69
C ASP A 216 12.21 -0.56 -9.71
N PRO A 217 11.54 -0.82 -10.86
CA PRO A 217 10.53 -1.85 -10.97
C PRO A 217 11.18 -3.23 -11.10
N TRP A 218 11.90 -3.70 -10.08
CA TRP A 218 12.34 -5.09 -9.85
C TRP A 218 12.71 -5.93 -11.08
#